data_AF-A0A315VKC3-F1
#
_entry.id   AF-A0A315VKC3-F1
#
_cell.length_a   1.000
_cell.length_b   1.000
_cell.length_c   1.000
_cell.angle_alpha   90.00
_cell.angle_beta   90.00
_cell.angle_gamma   90.00
#
_symmetry.space_group_name_H-M   'P 1'
#
loop_
_entity.id
_entity.type
_entity.pdbx_description
1 polymer ?
#
loop_
_entity_poly.entity_id
_entity_poly.type
_entity_poly.pdbx_seq_one_letter_code
_entity_poly.pdbx_strand_id
1 'polypeptide(L)'
;MAAQEEEEEVLVECRVRFLSFMGVGRDVHTFAFIMDTGNQHFQCHVFWCDPNAGSVSEAVQAACVLRYQKCLVARPPSQRAGSSSSPSSDSVTRRVTTSVKRSVQSLIDTLKPKKQPSELPQQ
;
A
#
# COMPACT_ATOMS: atom_id res chain seq x y z
N MET A 1 23.56 7.91 -46.52
CA MET A 1 23.82 8.44 -45.17
C MET A 1 23.60 7.26 -44.24
N ALA A 2 24.67 6.65 -43.73
CA ALA A 2 24.56 5.48 -42.86
C ALA A 2 23.95 5.94 -41.54
N ALA A 3 22.85 5.32 -41.13
CA ALA A 3 22.36 5.46 -39.77
C ALA A 3 23.45 4.87 -38.86
N GLN A 4 24.10 5.73 -38.08
CA GLN A 4 24.98 5.27 -37.02
C GLN A 4 24.11 4.49 -36.04
N GLU A 5 24.34 3.19 -35.93
CA GLU A 5 23.83 2.40 -34.82
C GLU A 5 24.55 2.93 -33.57
N GLU A 6 23.90 3.86 -32.88
CA GLU A 6 24.31 4.28 -31.53
C GLU A 6 24.09 3.08 -30.61
N GLU A 7 25.19 2.49 -30.13
CA GLU A 7 25.16 1.46 -29.10
C GLU A 7 24.60 2.10 -27.82
N GLU A 8 23.47 1.58 -27.32
CA GLU A 8 22.80 2.11 -26.13
C GLU A 8 23.64 1.77 -24.87
N GLU A 9 24.51 2.70 -24.47
CA GLU A 9 25.30 2.59 -23.25
C GLU A 9 24.45 2.90 -22.00
N VAL A 10 24.47 2.00 -21.01
CA VAL A 10 23.79 2.22 -19.73
C VAL A 10 24.62 3.17 -18.86
N LEU A 11 24.23 4.44 -18.83
CA LEU A 11 24.89 5.46 -17.99
C LEU A 11 24.61 5.29 -16.50
N VAL A 12 23.38 4.88 -16.13
CA VAL A 12 22.96 4.74 -14.73
C VAL A 12 21.84 3.72 -14.57
N GLU A 13 21.93 2.89 -13.53
CA GLU A 13 20.85 1.99 -13.09
C GLU A 13 20.46 2.30 -11.64
N CYS A 14 19.20 2.69 -11.44
CA CYS A 14 18.68 3.06 -10.12
C CYS A 14 17.54 2.15 -9.68
N ARG A 15 17.71 1.48 -8.53
CA ARG A 15 16.66 0.65 -7.93
C ARG A 15 15.63 1.51 -7.20
N VAL A 16 14.40 1.53 -7.69
CA VAL A 16 13.25 2.28 -7.11
C VAL A 16 13.09 2.11 -5.59
N ARG A 17 13.44 0.96 -5.01
CA ARG A 17 13.36 0.72 -3.57
C ARG A 17 14.22 1.70 -2.74
N PHE A 18 15.32 2.18 -3.32
CA PHE A 18 16.27 3.06 -2.65
C PHE A 18 16.13 4.52 -3.05
N LEU A 19 15.17 4.84 -3.93
CA LEU A 19 14.81 6.23 -4.22
C LEU A 19 14.12 6.80 -2.98
N SER A 20 14.74 7.78 -2.34
CA SER A 20 14.26 8.38 -1.10
C SER A 20 13.42 9.62 -1.35
N PHE A 21 13.75 10.39 -2.39
CA PHE A 21 13.03 11.60 -2.78
C PHE A 21 13.15 11.87 -4.28
N MET A 22 12.20 12.60 -4.84
CA MET A 22 12.27 13.12 -6.21
C MET A 22 11.43 14.38 -6.36
N GLY A 23 11.68 15.16 -7.41
CA GLY A 23 10.86 16.32 -7.74
C GLY A 23 11.30 17.04 -8.99
N VAL A 24 10.42 17.92 -9.45
CA VAL A 24 10.73 18.95 -10.45
C VAL A 24 11.30 20.16 -9.70
N GLY A 25 12.35 20.75 -10.26
CA GLY A 25 12.99 21.94 -9.69
C GLY A 25 12.12 23.19 -9.80
N ARG A 26 12.68 24.33 -9.38
CA ARG A 26 12.05 25.64 -9.64
C ARG A 26 11.95 25.93 -11.14
N ASP A 27 12.93 25.46 -11.90
CA ASP A 27 12.87 25.42 -13.35
C ASP A 27 12.11 24.15 -13.78
N VAL A 28 11.10 24.33 -14.64
CA VAL A 28 10.22 23.27 -15.14
C VAL A 28 10.96 22.21 -15.97
N HIS A 29 12.15 22.53 -16.49
CA HIS A 29 12.97 21.60 -17.26
C HIS A 29 13.84 20.71 -16.36
N THR A 30 14.00 21.07 -15.08
CA THR A 30 14.88 20.32 -14.18
C THR A 30 14.09 19.25 -13.44
N PHE A 31 14.51 17.99 -13.57
CA PHE A 31 14.04 16.88 -12.74
C PHE A 31 15.19 16.34 -11.91
N ALA A 32 14.93 15.94 -10.67
CA ALA A 32 15.92 15.25 -9.86
C ALA A 32 15.31 14.15 -9.00
N PHE A 33 16.11 13.13 -8.71
CA PHE A 33 15.82 12.17 -7.66
C PHE A 33 17.04 11.86 -6.81
N ILE A 34 16.80 11.47 -5.57
CA ILE A 34 17.80 11.17 -4.55
C ILE A 34 17.74 9.68 -4.26
N MET A 35 18.89 9.03 -4.37
CA MET A 35 19.10 7.63 -4.05
C MET A 35 19.79 7.52 -2.68
N ASP A 36 19.25 6.70 -1.80
CA ASP A 36 19.96 6.22 -0.61
C ASP A 36 20.92 5.10 -1.03
N THR A 37 22.22 5.37 -0.95
CA THR A 37 23.27 4.41 -1.28
C THR A 37 23.76 3.63 -0.06
N GLY A 38 23.11 3.82 1.11
CA GLY A 38 23.47 3.22 2.39
C GLY A 38 24.37 4.12 3.22
N ASN A 39 24.54 3.81 4.52
CA ASN A 39 25.44 4.53 5.44
C ASN A 39 25.24 6.06 5.48
N GLN A 40 23.98 6.53 5.39
CA GLN A 40 23.64 7.95 5.31
C GLN A 40 24.29 8.68 4.11
N HIS A 41 24.64 7.93 3.07
CA HIS A 41 25.24 8.45 1.85
C HIS A 41 24.17 8.54 0.76
N PHE A 42 23.98 9.74 0.21
CA PHE A 42 22.94 10.03 -0.75
C PHE A 42 23.53 10.54 -2.06
N GLN A 43 22.98 10.07 -3.18
CA GLN A 43 23.33 10.56 -4.52
C GLN A 43 22.13 11.23 -5.16
N CYS A 44 22.34 12.45 -5.67
CA CYS A 44 21.32 13.18 -6.42
C CYS A 44 21.61 13.04 -7.91
N HIS A 45 20.64 12.53 -8.67
CA HIS A 45 20.69 12.47 -10.12
C HIS A 45 19.79 13.57 -10.67
N VAL A 46 20.35 14.44 -11.51
CA VAL A 46 19.67 15.62 -12.06
C VAL A 46 19.64 15.51 -13.57
N PHE A 47 18.48 15.80 -14.14
CA PHE A 47 18.21 15.73 -15.58
C PHE A 47 17.67 17.07 -16.05
N TRP A 48 18.08 17.44 -17.25
CA TRP A 48 17.43 18.49 -18.02
C TRP A 48 16.49 17.84 -19.04
N CYS A 49 15.24 18.28 -19.07
CA CYS A 49 14.17 17.68 -19.86
C CYS A 49 13.55 18.72 -20.80
N ASP A 50 13.45 18.39 -22.07
CA ASP A 50 12.78 19.18 -23.11
C ASP A 50 11.50 18.43 -23.54
N PRO A 51 10.31 19.06 -23.56
CA PRO A 51 10.03 20.47 -23.26
C PRO A 51 9.88 20.81 -21.77
N ASN A 52 9.76 19.81 -20.90
CA ASN A 52 9.78 19.98 -19.45
C ASN A 52 9.89 18.60 -18.77
N ALA A 53 10.04 18.61 -17.44
CA ALA A 53 10.20 17.43 -16.60
C ALA A 53 8.89 16.66 -16.31
N GLY A 54 7.73 17.08 -16.85
CA GLY A 54 6.42 16.51 -16.51
C GLY A 54 6.37 14.99 -16.75
N SER A 55 6.63 14.56 -17.98
CA SER A 55 6.54 13.14 -18.36
C SER A 55 7.49 12.24 -17.55
N VAL A 56 8.75 12.65 -17.38
CA VAL A 56 9.71 11.85 -16.60
C VAL A 56 9.32 11.77 -15.13
N SER A 57 8.86 12.89 -14.54
CA SER A 57 8.47 12.93 -13.14
C SER A 57 7.27 12.03 -12.86
N GLU A 58 6.26 12.04 -13.74
CA GLU A 58 5.09 11.16 -13.65
C GLU A 58 5.45 9.69 -13.81
N ALA A 59 6.36 9.37 -14.74
CA ALA A 59 6.81 7.99 -14.95
C ALA A 59 7.54 7.43 -13.72
N VAL A 60 8.46 8.21 -13.15
CA VAL A 60 9.18 7.81 -11.92
C VAL A 60 8.22 7.72 -10.73
N GLN A 61 7.24 8.64 -10.63
CA GLN A 61 6.17 8.57 -9.63
C GLN A 61 5.38 7.27 -9.74
N ALA A 62 4.90 6.93 -10.93
CA ALA A 62 4.14 5.72 -11.18
C ALA A 62 4.95 4.47 -10.84
N ALA A 63 6.23 4.43 -11.21
CA ALA A 63 7.14 3.34 -10.84
C ALA A 63 7.27 3.19 -9.32
N CYS A 64 7.43 4.30 -8.59
CA CYS A 64 7.49 4.30 -7.12
C CYS A 64 6.20 3.74 -6.51
N VAL A 65 5.03 4.21 -6.97
CA VAL A 65 3.72 3.76 -6.48
C VAL A 65 3.52 2.27 -6.74
N LEU A 66 3.78 1.80 -7.97
CA LEU A 66 3.66 0.39 -8.33
C LEU A 66 4.62 -0.48 -7.52
N ARG A 67 5.85 -0.01 -7.28
CA ARG A 67 6.82 -0.74 -6.48
C ARG A 67 6.38 -0.85 -5.03
N TYR A 68 5.87 0.23 -4.46
CA TYR A 68 5.34 0.26 -3.10
C TYR A 68 4.15 -0.70 -2.96
N GLN A 69 3.18 -0.64 -3.87
CA GLN A 69 2.03 -1.55 -3.88
C GLN A 69 2.46 -3.02 -3.98
N LYS A 70 3.41 -3.36 -4.86
CA LYS A 70 3.95 -4.72 -4.98
C LYS A 70 4.54 -5.24 -3.65
N CYS A 71 5.26 -4.39 -2.92
CA CYS A 71 5.82 -4.77 -1.62
C CYS A 71 4.74 -5.02 -0.55
N LEU A 72 3.65 -4.24 -0.57
CA LEU A 72 2.55 -4.43 0.38
C LEU A 72 1.76 -5.70 0.12
N VAL A 73 1.49 -6.00 -1.16
CA VAL A 73 0.67 -7.16 -1.57
C VAL A 73 1.44 -8.47 -1.48
N ALA A 74 2.76 -8.46 -1.72
CA ALA A 74 3.61 -9.65 -1.60
C ALA A 74 3.81 -10.14 -0.15
N ARG A 75 3.22 -9.47 0.86
CA ARG A 75 3.29 -9.92 2.25
C ARG A 75 2.50 -11.23 2.41
N PRO A 76 3.15 -12.34 2.82
CA PRO A 76 2.49 -13.65 2.90
C PRO A 76 1.31 -13.63 3.89
N PRO A 77 0.25 -14.44 3.67
CA PRO A 77 -0.96 -14.48 4.50
C PRO A 77 -0.76 -14.90 5.97
N SER A 78 0.47 -15.22 6.38
CA SER A 78 0.84 -15.71 7.72
C SER A 78 0.68 -14.69 8.87
N GLN A 79 0.25 -13.45 8.62
CA GLN A 79 -0.08 -12.49 9.69
C GLN A 79 -1.57 -12.11 9.76
N ARG A 80 -2.46 -12.89 9.12
CA ARG A 80 -3.91 -12.86 9.44
C ARG A 80 -4.34 -13.98 10.38
N ALA A 81 -3.41 -14.74 10.94
CA ALA A 81 -3.66 -15.73 11.98
C ALA A 81 -2.89 -15.32 13.23
N GLY A 82 -3.49 -14.47 14.08
CA GLY A 82 -2.80 -13.97 15.26
C GLY A 82 -3.52 -12.88 16.06
N SER A 83 -4.85 -12.82 16.00
CA SER A 83 -5.63 -12.11 17.04
C SER A 83 -6.98 -12.81 17.24
N SER A 84 -6.93 -14.14 17.40
CA SER A 84 -7.99 -14.89 18.08
C SER A 84 -7.50 -15.32 19.46
N SER A 85 -6.69 -14.49 20.14
CA SER A 85 -6.70 -14.50 21.60
C SER A 85 -8.06 -13.97 22.00
N SER A 86 -8.94 -14.89 22.39
CA SER A 86 -10.12 -14.60 23.20
C SER A 86 -9.75 -13.52 24.22
N PRO A 87 -10.42 -12.34 24.24
CA PRO A 87 -10.23 -11.42 25.34
C PRO A 87 -10.73 -12.15 26.59
N SER A 88 -9.82 -12.38 27.52
CA SER A 88 -10.12 -12.70 28.90
C SER A 88 -11.26 -11.79 29.38
N SER A 89 -12.29 -12.40 29.95
CA SER A 89 -13.42 -11.73 30.57
C SER A 89 -12.95 -10.87 31.74
N ASP A 90 -12.52 -9.64 31.46
CA ASP A 90 -12.62 -8.48 32.36
C ASP A 90 -11.93 -7.28 31.72
N SER A 91 -12.65 -6.57 30.85
CA SER A 91 -12.56 -5.11 30.76
C SER A 91 -13.69 -4.58 29.89
N VAL A 92 -14.74 -4.10 30.54
CA VAL A 92 -15.75 -3.26 29.91
C VAL A 92 -15.07 -1.96 29.46
N THR A 93 -15.46 -1.46 28.29
CA THR A 93 -15.15 -0.13 27.72
C THR A 93 -13.99 -0.03 26.73
N ARG A 94 -14.27 -0.32 25.45
CA ARG A 94 -14.02 0.56 24.28
C ARG A 94 -14.22 -0.23 22.98
N ARG A 95 -15.40 -0.09 22.36
CA ARG A 95 -15.71 -0.62 21.02
C ARG A 95 -16.25 0.50 20.12
N VAL A 96 -15.41 1.00 19.23
CA VAL A 96 -15.72 1.87 18.07
C VAL A 96 -14.60 1.55 17.05
N THR A 97 -14.73 1.11 15.81
CA THR A 97 -15.81 0.88 14.84
C THR A 97 -15.25 0.04 13.68
N THR A 98 -15.72 -1.20 13.46
CA THR A 98 -15.67 -1.88 12.15
C THR A 98 -16.80 -2.93 12.08
N SER A 99 -18.06 -2.48 11.98
CA SER A 99 -19.22 -3.37 11.82
C SER A 99 -20.15 -2.84 10.74
N VAL A 100 -19.87 -3.22 9.49
CA VAL A 100 -20.88 -3.18 8.43
C VAL A 100 -21.20 -4.59 7.92
N LYS A 101 -20.26 -5.54 8.00
CA LYS A 101 -20.48 -6.93 7.54
C LYS A 101 -21.28 -7.82 8.50
N ARG A 102 -21.33 -7.52 9.81
CA ARG A 102 -22.05 -8.36 10.79
C ARG A 102 -23.56 -8.09 10.88
N SER A 103 -24.03 -6.92 10.45
CA SER A 103 -25.43 -6.52 10.62
C SER A 103 -26.39 -7.31 9.71
N VAL A 104 -25.93 -7.72 8.53
CA VAL A 104 -26.77 -8.48 7.59
C VAL A 104 -27.02 -9.93 8.03
N GLN A 105 -26.08 -10.55 8.74
CA GLN A 105 -26.25 -11.92 9.24
C GLN A 105 -27.28 -12.00 10.38
N SER A 106 -27.35 -10.97 11.23
CA SER A 106 -28.25 -10.94 12.39
C SER A 106 -29.73 -10.76 12.03
N LEU A 107 -30.04 -10.17 10.87
CA LEU A 107 -31.44 -9.99 10.44
C LEU A 107 -32.04 -11.27 9.87
N ILE A 108 -31.20 -12.17 9.34
CA ILE A 108 -31.63 -13.43 8.72
C ILE A 108 -32.05 -14.45 9.79
N ASP A 109 -31.44 -14.41 10.98
CA ASP A 109 -31.77 -15.34 12.08
C ASP A 109 -33.10 -15.02 12.81
N THR A 110 -33.60 -13.79 12.72
CA THR A 110 -34.82 -13.37 13.43
C THR A 110 -36.11 -13.75 12.69
N LEU A 111 -36.03 -14.33 11.48
CA LEU A 111 -37.21 -14.73 10.67
C LEU A 111 -37.60 -16.21 10.81
N LYS A 112 -37.17 -16.90 11.87
CA LYS A 112 -37.70 -18.24 12.20
C LYS A 112 -38.84 -18.11 13.22
N PRO A 113 -40.12 -18.29 12.83
CA PRO A 113 -41.23 -18.33 13.79
C PRO A 113 -41.09 -19.56 14.69
N LYS A 114 -40.85 -19.34 15.99
CA LYS A 114 -40.73 -20.40 16.99
C LYS A 114 -42.11 -20.81 17.53
N LYS A 115 -42.47 -22.07 17.25
CA LYS A 115 -43.61 -22.85 17.73
C LYS A 115 -43.51 -23.09 19.26
N GLN A 116 -44.58 -22.84 20.03
CA GLN A 116 -44.69 -23.21 21.46
C GLN A 116 -44.89 -24.72 21.65
N PRO A 117 -44.36 -25.31 22.74
CA PRO A 117 -45.24 -25.97 23.72
C PRO A 117 -44.80 -25.88 25.21
N SER A 118 -45.78 -26.25 26.04
CA SER A 118 -45.92 -26.39 27.51
C SER A 118 -44.96 -27.34 28.24
N GLU A 119 -44.69 -27.13 29.54
CA GLU A 119 -45.37 -27.75 30.71
C GLU A 119 -44.66 -27.42 32.05
N LEU A 120 -45.40 -27.62 33.16
CA LEU A 120 -45.11 -27.50 34.61
C LEU A 120 -43.94 -28.42 35.10
N PRO A 121 -43.33 -28.26 36.30
CA PRO A 121 -43.99 -28.58 37.59
C PRO A 121 -43.57 -27.81 38.88
N GLN A 122 -44.47 -27.96 39.86
CA GLN A 122 -44.36 -27.98 41.34
C GLN A 122 -43.01 -27.69 42.02
N GLN A 123 -43.02 -26.78 43.01
CA GLN A 123 -43.25 -27.15 44.42
C GLN A 123 -43.79 -25.97 45.22
#